data_AF-A0A661HI37-F1
#
_entry.id   AF-A0A661HI37-F1
#
_cell.length_a   1.000
_cell.length_b   1.000
_cell.length_c   1.000
_cell.angle_alpha   90.00
_cell.angle_beta   90.00
_cell.angle_gamma   90.00
#
_symmetry.space_group_name_H-M   'P 1'
#
loop_
_entity.id
_entity.type
_entity.pdbx_description
1 polymer ?
#
loop_
_entity_poly.entity_id
_entity_poly.type
_entity_poly.pdbx_seq_one_letter_code
_entity_poly.pdbx_strand_id
1 'polypeptide(L)'
;MKFFNHKLIFKIYLVLIITFHFLMEFKNNDPLELIDYFDYPLIFIALLGVFGYAFNKKILFPKFWQIYLFFIIIWDLYRNFYGFEYSSSRSSYELLLILSFYCLVYSPTYIAVYLYGHENVHQSIKSRTKILSSVLIVVLISNAITYKLSYDKSGETNFLAQVKFDAMLLKAHDKNDTRIIRTLSPMTIDSLFYMANDEKDLNKYSSVCREIDDELLTILDKFSIANDHLYLGDGNITRDLRAIRKRKQNGRLKIVELCKKQKATLSK
;
A
#
# COMPACT_ATOMS: atom_id res chain seq x y z
N MET A 1 35.98 20.05 4.58
CA MET A 1 35.02 19.01 5.03
C MET A 1 35.74 17.67 5.10
N LYS A 2 35.96 17.11 6.30
CA LYS A 2 36.50 15.75 6.44
C LYS A 2 35.50 14.78 5.81
N PHE A 3 35.93 14.05 4.78
CA PHE A 3 35.07 13.13 4.05
C PHE A 3 34.53 12.05 4.98
N PHE A 4 33.23 11.82 4.90
CA PHE A 4 32.54 10.74 5.62
C PHE A 4 33.20 9.40 5.25
N ASN A 5 33.61 8.62 6.26
CA ASN A 5 34.26 7.33 6.02
C ASN A 5 33.21 6.30 5.57
N HIS A 6 32.92 6.26 4.27
CA HIS A 6 31.98 5.33 3.65
C HIS A 6 32.18 3.86 4.09
N LYS A 7 33.42 3.39 4.26
CA LYS A 7 33.70 2.03 4.72
C LYS A 7 33.20 1.79 6.16
N LEU A 8 33.27 2.80 7.03
CA LEU A 8 32.71 2.71 8.39
C LEU A 8 31.19 2.52 8.35
N ILE A 9 30.48 3.23 7.45
CA ILE A 9 29.03 3.04 7.26
C ILE A 9 28.73 1.59 6.90
N PHE A 10 29.47 1.00 5.96
CA PHE A 10 29.24 -0.40 5.57
C PHE A 10 29.58 -1.42 6.66
N LYS A 11 30.53 -1.11 7.56
CA LYS A 11 30.78 -1.94 8.75
C LYS A 11 29.61 -1.92 9.72
N ILE A 12 29.07 -0.73 10.00
CA ILE A 12 27.88 -0.57 10.86
C ILE A 12 26.69 -1.28 10.21
N TYR A 13 26.47 -1.03 8.92
CA TYR A 13 25.42 -1.68 8.14
C TYR A 13 25.54 -3.21 8.18
N LEU A 14 26.74 -3.78 8.01
CA LEU A 14 26.96 -5.22 8.05
C LEU A 14 26.51 -5.83 9.40
N VAL A 15 26.82 -5.18 10.51
CA VAL A 15 26.37 -5.63 11.84
C VAL A 15 24.85 -5.53 11.96
N LEU A 16 24.25 -4.42 11.50
CA LEU A 16 22.81 -4.21 11.55
C LEU A 16 22.06 -5.24 10.70
N ILE A 17 22.50 -5.53 9.48
CA ILE A 17 21.80 -6.44 8.58
C ILE A 17 21.91 -7.90 9.04
N ILE A 18 23.05 -8.31 9.61
CA ILE A 18 23.20 -9.64 10.22
C ILE A 18 22.27 -9.75 11.43
N THR A 19 22.26 -8.75 12.30
CA THR A 19 21.38 -8.73 13.48
C THR A 19 19.90 -8.77 13.06
N PHE A 20 19.54 -8.00 12.03
CA PHE A 20 18.19 -7.99 11.48
C PHE A 20 17.76 -9.38 10.98
N HIS A 21 18.57 -10.06 10.16
CA HIS A 21 18.23 -11.40 9.67
C HIS A 21 18.12 -12.41 10.82
N PHE A 22 19.04 -12.34 11.79
CA PHE A 22 18.98 -13.19 12.98
C PHE A 22 17.66 -12.98 13.73
N LEU A 23 17.30 -11.73 14.05
CA LEU A 23 16.05 -11.41 14.76
C LEU A 23 14.79 -11.82 13.98
N MET A 24 14.79 -11.68 12.66
CA MET A 24 13.65 -12.09 11.83
C MET A 24 13.45 -13.60 11.84
N GLU A 25 14.53 -14.38 11.86
CA GLU A 25 14.46 -15.84 11.93
C GLU A 25 13.90 -16.32 13.28
N PHE A 26 14.30 -15.72 14.41
CA PHE A 26 13.74 -16.10 15.72
C PHE A 26 12.26 -15.76 15.90
N LYS A 27 11.73 -14.84 15.08
CA LYS A 27 10.32 -14.43 15.20
C LYS A 27 9.38 -15.43 14.52
N ASN A 28 9.84 -16.09 13.46
CA ASN A 28 9.01 -17.00 12.69
C ASN A 28 9.17 -18.41 13.25
N ASN A 29 8.14 -18.90 13.95
CA ASN A 29 8.06 -20.31 14.36
C ASN A 29 7.56 -21.22 13.22
N ASP A 30 7.33 -20.66 12.04
CA ASP A 30 6.83 -21.40 10.89
C ASP A 30 7.97 -22.23 10.27
N PRO A 31 7.67 -23.44 9.78
CA PRO A 31 8.67 -24.26 9.10
C PRO A 31 9.18 -23.53 7.85
N LEU A 32 10.51 -23.53 7.67
CA LEU A 32 11.17 -22.92 6.51
C LEU A 32 10.58 -23.42 5.20
N GLU A 33 10.15 -22.51 4.34
CA GLU A 33 9.68 -22.84 3.00
C GLU A 33 10.88 -23.18 2.10
N LEU A 34 10.65 -23.96 1.04
CA LEU A 34 11.70 -24.33 0.09
C LEU A 34 12.44 -23.10 -0.46
N ILE A 35 11.72 -21.99 -0.68
CA ILE A 35 12.28 -20.74 -1.19
C ILE A 35 13.28 -20.10 -0.21
N ASP A 36 13.08 -20.26 1.10
CA ASP A 36 13.96 -19.69 2.13
C ASP A 36 15.32 -20.39 2.13
N TYR A 37 15.37 -21.70 1.86
CA TYR A 37 16.63 -22.44 1.73
C TYR A 37 17.51 -21.94 0.59
N PHE A 38 16.93 -21.39 -0.48
CA PHE A 38 17.69 -20.77 -1.57
C PHE A 38 18.10 -19.34 -1.24
N ASP A 39 17.28 -18.63 -0.47
CA ASP A 39 17.55 -17.24 -0.10
C ASP A 39 18.75 -17.12 0.84
N TYR A 40 18.90 -18.02 1.81
CA TYR A 40 19.98 -17.99 2.80
C TYR A 40 21.40 -18.03 2.20
N PRO A 41 21.74 -18.96 1.29
CA PRO A 41 23.03 -18.94 0.61
C PRO A 41 23.26 -17.67 -0.21
N LEU A 42 22.21 -17.13 -0.83
CA LEU A 42 22.31 -15.91 -1.61
C LEU A 42 22.61 -14.73 -0.69
N ILE A 43 21.81 -14.48 0.34
CA ILE A 43 22.11 -13.37 1.25
C ILE A 43 23.49 -13.52 1.89
N PHE A 44 23.92 -14.75 2.24
CA PHE A 44 25.25 -14.99 2.80
C PHE A 44 26.37 -14.59 1.82
N ILE A 45 26.29 -14.97 0.54
CA ILE A 45 27.26 -14.56 -0.49
C ILE A 45 27.26 -13.04 -0.66
N ALA A 46 26.09 -12.40 -0.64
CA ALA A 46 25.97 -10.94 -0.70
C ALA A 46 26.69 -10.26 0.47
N LEU A 47 26.49 -10.77 1.69
CA LEU A 47 27.14 -10.29 2.91
C LEU A 47 28.66 -10.49 2.88
N LEU A 48 29.17 -11.58 2.27
CA LEU A 48 30.60 -11.73 2.00
C LEU A 48 31.13 -10.63 1.08
N GLY A 49 30.34 -10.19 0.09
CA GLY A 49 30.68 -9.05 -0.76
C GLY A 49 30.70 -7.73 0.01
N VAL A 50 29.71 -7.50 0.89
CA VAL A 50 29.68 -6.34 1.79
C VAL A 50 30.89 -6.34 2.73
N PHE A 51 31.24 -7.48 3.31
CA PHE A 51 32.40 -7.64 4.17
C PHE A 51 33.71 -7.40 3.40
N GLY A 52 33.85 -8.01 2.22
CA GLY A 52 34.98 -7.80 1.31
C GLY A 52 35.20 -6.31 1.03
N TYR A 53 34.11 -5.60 0.71
CA TYR A 53 34.12 -4.16 0.53
C TYR A 53 34.53 -3.40 1.79
N ALA A 54 33.84 -3.63 2.91
CA ALA A 54 33.98 -2.83 4.12
C ALA A 54 35.35 -2.96 4.80
N PHE A 55 36.01 -4.12 4.63
CA PHE A 55 37.30 -4.44 5.23
C PHE A 55 38.45 -4.56 4.22
N ASN A 56 38.21 -4.22 2.95
CA ASN A 56 39.17 -4.33 1.85
C ASN A 56 39.80 -5.73 1.75
N LYS A 57 38.98 -6.77 1.94
CA LYS A 57 39.40 -8.17 1.84
C LYS A 57 39.12 -8.68 0.43
N LYS A 58 40.11 -9.33 -0.18
CA LYS A 58 39.99 -9.96 -1.50
C LYS A 58 39.35 -11.35 -1.35
N ILE A 59 38.02 -11.36 -1.32
CA ILE A 59 37.16 -12.53 -1.43
C ILE A 59 36.70 -12.64 -2.88
N LEU A 60 37.06 -13.74 -3.55
CA LEU A 60 36.75 -14.02 -4.97
C LEU A 60 37.26 -12.95 -5.95
N PHE A 61 37.03 -13.14 -7.24
CA PHE A 61 37.51 -12.25 -8.30
C PHE A 61 36.43 -11.21 -8.70
N PRO A 62 36.81 -10.02 -9.20
CA PRO A 62 35.86 -8.94 -9.49
C PRO A 62 34.69 -9.32 -10.41
N LYS A 63 34.95 -10.09 -11.49
CA LYS A 63 33.91 -10.54 -12.42
C LYS A 63 32.83 -11.40 -11.74
N PHE A 64 33.19 -12.18 -10.71
CA PHE A 64 32.21 -12.95 -9.94
C PHE A 64 31.17 -12.02 -9.34
N TRP A 65 31.60 -10.96 -8.65
CA TRP A 65 30.70 -10.00 -8.00
C TRP A 65 29.82 -9.23 -8.98
N GLN A 66 30.34 -8.95 -10.19
CA GLN A 66 29.56 -8.29 -11.25
C GLN A 66 28.42 -9.19 -11.74
N ILE A 67 28.69 -10.46 -12.02
CA ILE A 67 27.68 -11.44 -12.45
C ILE A 67 26.70 -11.73 -11.31
N TYR A 68 27.24 -11.91 -10.11
CA TYR A 68 26.46 -12.20 -8.91
C TYR A 68 25.48 -11.07 -8.57
N LEU A 69 25.89 -9.80 -8.74
CA LEU A 69 25.00 -8.65 -8.55
C LEU A 69 23.77 -8.71 -9.46
N PHE A 70 23.95 -9.09 -10.73
CA PHE A 70 22.82 -9.25 -11.65
C PHE A 70 21.90 -10.39 -11.20
N PHE A 71 22.48 -11.51 -10.79
CA PHE A 71 21.73 -12.67 -10.31
C PHE A 71 20.91 -12.35 -9.07
N ILE A 72 21.50 -11.71 -8.05
CA ILE A 72 20.79 -11.42 -6.80
C ILE A 72 19.66 -10.41 -7.00
N ILE A 73 19.83 -9.41 -7.89
CA ILE A 73 18.74 -8.47 -8.22
C ILE A 73 17.56 -9.22 -8.86
N ILE A 74 17.82 -10.13 -9.80
CA ILE A 74 16.76 -10.93 -10.42
C ILE A 74 16.08 -11.83 -9.38
N TRP A 75 16.87 -12.46 -8.51
CA TRP A 75 16.34 -13.30 -7.44
C TRP A 75 15.43 -12.51 -6.48
N ASP A 76 15.90 -11.35 -6.02
CA ASP A 76 15.14 -10.48 -5.12
C ASP A 76 13.85 -9.99 -5.78
N LEU A 77 13.88 -9.63 -7.07
CA LEU A 77 12.67 -9.28 -7.81
C LEU A 77 11.72 -10.48 -7.88
N TYR A 78 12.21 -11.67 -8.25
CA TYR A 78 11.40 -12.89 -8.30
C TYR A 78 10.74 -13.19 -6.94
N ARG A 79 11.50 -13.15 -5.84
CA ARG A 79 10.97 -13.41 -4.49
C ARG A 79 9.92 -12.39 -4.08
N ASN A 80 10.16 -11.10 -4.33
CA ASN A 80 9.18 -10.05 -4.02
C ASN A 80 7.89 -10.24 -4.84
N PHE A 81 7.98 -10.52 -6.14
CA PHE A 81 6.79 -10.76 -6.98
C PHE A 81 6.05 -12.04 -6.60
N TYR A 82 6.75 -13.13 -6.29
CA TYR A 82 6.15 -14.38 -5.84
C TYR A 82 5.46 -14.21 -4.47
N GLY A 83 6.11 -13.49 -3.54
CA GLY A 83 5.53 -13.16 -2.24
C GLY A 83 4.30 -12.23 -2.34
N PHE A 84 4.22 -11.40 -3.38
CA PHE A 84 3.05 -10.53 -3.57
C PHE A 84 1.76 -11.30 -3.84
N GLU A 85 1.82 -12.45 -4.52
CA GLU A 85 0.65 -13.29 -4.81
C GLU A 85 0.00 -13.81 -3.51
N TYR A 86 0.81 -14.15 -2.51
CA TYR A 86 0.34 -14.55 -1.17
C TYR A 86 -0.19 -13.39 -0.32
N SER A 87 0.17 -12.15 -0.65
CA SER A 87 -0.23 -10.94 0.10
C SER A 87 -1.50 -10.27 -0.44
N SER A 88 -2.28 -10.94 -1.30
CA SER A 88 -3.51 -10.40 -1.92
C SER A 88 -4.58 -9.93 -0.91
N SER A 89 -4.44 -10.27 0.38
CA SER A 89 -5.26 -9.76 1.48
C SER A 89 -4.76 -8.45 2.11
N ARG A 90 -3.52 -8.03 1.84
CA ARG A 90 -2.91 -6.83 2.40
C ARG A 90 -3.28 -5.58 1.62
N SER A 91 -3.38 -4.46 2.34
CA SER A 91 -3.64 -3.18 1.69
C SER A 91 -2.48 -2.78 0.78
N SER A 92 -2.77 -2.07 -0.29
CA SER A 92 -1.77 -1.46 -1.19
C SER A 92 -0.75 -0.59 -0.44
N TYR A 93 -1.15 -0.02 0.71
CA TYR A 93 -0.29 0.73 1.61
C TYR A 93 0.76 -0.14 2.30
N GLU A 94 0.34 -1.24 2.94
CA GLU A 94 1.24 -2.16 3.63
C GLU A 94 2.27 -2.73 2.66
N LEU A 95 1.81 -3.10 1.47
CA LEU A 95 2.63 -3.64 0.38
C LEU A 95 3.77 -2.69 0.00
N LEU A 96 3.45 -1.40 -0.16
CA LEU A 96 4.44 -0.40 -0.53
C LEU A 96 5.38 -0.03 0.62
N LEU A 97 4.88 0.02 1.86
CA LEU A 97 5.72 0.24 3.03
C LEU A 97 6.75 -0.88 3.14
N ILE A 98 6.32 -2.14 2.95
CA ILE A 98 7.21 -3.31 2.90
C ILE A 98 8.23 -3.15 1.78
N LEU A 99 7.82 -2.80 0.56
CA LEU A 99 8.75 -2.61 -0.57
C LEU A 99 9.75 -1.48 -0.32
N SER A 100 9.30 -0.37 0.27
CA SER A 100 10.16 0.78 0.59
C SER A 100 11.18 0.43 1.66
N PHE A 101 10.72 -0.29 2.70
CA PHE A 101 11.59 -0.81 3.74
C PHE A 101 12.60 -1.82 3.18
N TYR A 102 12.16 -2.71 2.28
CA TYR A 102 13.03 -3.64 1.58
C TYR A 102 14.11 -2.91 0.78
N CYS A 103 13.74 -1.93 -0.05
CA CYS A 103 14.70 -1.12 -0.79
C CYS A 103 15.70 -0.41 0.15
N LEU A 104 15.22 0.14 1.27
CA LEU A 104 16.08 0.83 2.24
C LEU A 104 17.07 -0.12 2.92
N VAL A 105 16.64 -1.32 3.27
CA VAL A 105 17.45 -2.32 3.99
C VAL A 105 18.44 -3.02 3.06
N TYR A 106 18.05 -3.40 1.84
CA TYR A 106 18.90 -4.20 0.94
C TYR A 106 19.70 -3.37 -0.07
N SER A 107 19.30 -2.13 -0.39
CA SER A 107 20.08 -1.30 -1.33
C SER A 107 21.55 -1.08 -0.95
N PRO A 108 21.94 -0.92 0.34
CA PRO A 108 23.35 -0.80 0.68
C PRO A 108 24.13 -2.09 0.36
N THR A 109 23.51 -3.26 0.42
CA THR A 109 24.15 -4.52 0.00
C THR A 109 24.50 -4.49 -1.47
N TYR A 110 23.57 -4.13 -2.36
CA TYR A 110 23.83 -4.03 -3.80
C TYR A 110 24.92 -3.00 -4.11
N ILE A 111 24.89 -1.84 -3.44
CA ILE A 111 25.90 -0.78 -3.60
C ILE A 111 27.28 -1.30 -3.19
N ALA A 112 27.40 -1.98 -2.05
CA ALA A 112 28.67 -2.52 -1.58
C ALA A 112 29.22 -3.57 -2.53
N VAL A 113 28.39 -4.53 -2.96
CA VAL A 113 28.75 -5.59 -3.92
C VAL A 113 29.18 -4.99 -5.26
N TYR A 114 28.45 -3.99 -5.76
CA TYR A 114 28.82 -3.28 -6.99
C TYR A 114 30.18 -2.60 -6.86
N LEU A 115 30.40 -1.84 -5.79
CA LEU A 115 31.67 -1.12 -5.57
C LEU A 115 32.83 -2.10 -5.42
N TYR A 116 32.60 -3.23 -4.76
CA TYR A 116 33.58 -4.30 -4.57
C TYR A 116 33.97 -4.96 -5.90
N GLY A 117 32.99 -5.30 -6.74
CA GLY A 117 33.22 -5.88 -8.07
C GLY A 117 33.90 -4.94 -9.07
N HIS A 118 34.00 -3.64 -8.78
CA HIS A 118 34.54 -2.63 -9.72
C HIS A 118 35.75 -1.85 -9.17
N GLU A 119 36.31 -2.24 -8.03
CA GLU A 119 37.40 -1.49 -7.36
C GLU A 119 38.64 -1.27 -8.26
N ASN A 120 38.88 -2.15 -9.24
CA ASN A 120 40.05 -2.10 -10.14
C ASN A 120 39.90 -1.19 -11.37
N VAL A 121 38.73 -0.59 -11.62
CA VAL A 121 38.51 0.21 -12.83
C VAL A 121 38.73 1.69 -12.53
N HIS A 122 39.68 2.33 -13.22
CA HIS A 122 40.25 3.69 -13.03
C HIS A 122 39.30 4.90 -12.81
N GLN A 123 37.98 4.74 -12.83
CA GLN A 123 37.07 5.83 -12.46
C GLN A 123 37.05 6.05 -10.95
N SER A 124 36.98 7.31 -10.53
CA SER A 124 36.87 7.65 -9.11
C SER A 124 35.61 7.03 -8.48
N ILE A 125 35.77 6.38 -7.33
CA ILE A 125 34.70 5.80 -6.51
C ILE A 125 33.55 6.82 -6.32
N LYS A 126 33.89 8.11 -6.20
CA LYS A 126 32.96 9.23 -6.05
C LYS A 126 31.94 9.34 -7.18
N SER A 127 32.36 9.12 -8.43
CA SER A 127 31.45 9.20 -9.59
C SER A 127 30.44 8.05 -9.57
N ARG A 128 30.90 6.83 -9.25
CA ARG A 128 30.05 5.64 -9.18
C ARG A 128 29.05 5.67 -8.05
N THR A 129 29.49 6.08 -6.85
CA THR A 129 28.57 6.27 -5.73
C THR A 129 27.51 7.31 -6.05
N LYS A 130 27.87 8.39 -6.76
CA LYS A 130 26.90 9.40 -7.18
C LYS A 130 25.87 8.84 -8.14
N ILE A 131 26.28 8.07 -9.15
CA ILE A 131 25.36 7.42 -10.10
C ILE A 131 24.42 6.46 -9.37
N LEU A 132 24.97 5.59 -8.51
CA LEU A 132 24.17 4.64 -7.73
C LEU A 132 23.17 5.34 -6.79
N SER A 133 23.61 6.38 -6.06
CA SER A 133 22.70 7.18 -5.23
C SER A 133 21.60 7.83 -6.07
N SER A 134 21.92 8.36 -7.26
CA SER A 134 20.93 8.94 -8.16
C SER A 134 19.91 7.90 -8.63
N VAL A 135 20.37 6.70 -9.03
CA VAL A 135 19.47 5.60 -9.43
C VAL A 135 18.57 5.18 -8.26
N LEU A 136 19.14 5.06 -7.05
CA LEU A 136 18.36 4.73 -5.86
C LEU A 136 17.30 5.80 -5.55
N ILE A 137 17.65 7.08 -5.65
CA ILE A 137 16.71 8.19 -5.47
C ILE A 137 15.58 8.10 -6.50
N VAL A 138 15.89 7.84 -7.77
CA VAL A 138 14.88 7.67 -8.83
C VAL A 138 13.95 6.51 -8.51
N VAL A 139 14.48 5.35 -8.09
CA VAL A 139 13.66 4.19 -7.71
C VAL A 139 12.75 4.53 -6.52
N LEU A 140 13.27 5.21 -5.49
CA LEU A 140 12.47 5.61 -4.34
C LEU A 140 11.36 6.62 -4.72
N ILE A 141 11.66 7.58 -5.60
CA ILE A 141 10.67 8.54 -6.10
C ILE A 141 9.62 7.81 -6.94
N SER A 142 10.02 6.91 -7.85
CA SER A 142 9.10 6.12 -8.66
C SER A 142 8.19 5.26 -7.79
N ASN A 143 8.72 4.63 -6.74
CA ASN A 143 7.92 3.91 -5.75
C ASN A 143 6.94 4.84 -5.02
N ALA A 144 7.37 6.02 -4.57
CA ALA A 144 6.50 6.99 -3.90
C ALA A 144 5.39 7.57 -4.82
N ILE A 145 5.66 7.74 -6.12
CA ILE A 145 4.64 8.17 -7.09
C ILE A 145 3.66 7.03 -7.36
N THR A 146 4.18 5.82 -7.59
CA THR A 146 3.37 4.62 -7.81
C THR A 146 2.47 4.34 -6.61
N TYR A 147 2.97 4.60 -5.40
CA TYR A 147 2.20 4.60 -4.16
C TYR A 147 1.02 5.56 -4.23
N LYS A 148 1.28 6.85 -4.46
CA LYS A 148 0.23 7.86 -4.45
C LYS A 148 -0.88 7.49 -5.43
N LEU A 149 -0.49 7.09 -6.65
CA LEU A 149 -1.43 6.69 -7.69
C LEU A 149 -2.21 5.42 -7.33
N SER A 150 -1.55 4.43 -6.73
CA SER A 150 -2.18 3.16 -6.34
C SER A 150 -3.06 3.32 -5.10
N TYR A 151 -2.66 4.17 -4.15
CA TYR A 151 -3.43 4.49 -2.95
C TYR A 151 -4.72 5.23 -3.31
N ASP A 152 -4.60 6.31 -4.09
CA ASP A 152 -5.75 7.11 -4.52
C ASP A 152 -6.75 6.21 -5.27
N LYS A 153 -6.26 5.34 -6.16
CA LYS A 153 -7.10 4.42 -6.93
C LYS A 153 -7.70 3.28 -6.10
N SER A 154 -6.91 2.63 -5.24
CA SER A 154 -7.36 1.48 -4.44
C SER A 154 -8.36 1.87 -3.36
N GLY A 155 -8.13 3.01 -2.69
CA GLY A 155 -9.06 3.57 -1.71
C GLY A 155 -10.42 3.86 -2.35
N GLU A 156 -10.41 4.47 -3.53
CA GLU A 156 -11.63 4.72 -4.30
C GLU A 156 -12.33 3.42 -4.71
N THR A 157 -11.63 2.45 -5.32
CA THR A 157 -12.27 1.17 -5.71
C THR A 157 -12.81 0.37 -4.53
N ASN A 158 -12.10 0.32 -3.40
CA ASN A 158 -12.56 -0.40 -2.21
C ASN A 158 -13.78 0.27 -1.60
N PHE A 159 -13.76 1.60 -1.52
CA PHE A 159 -14.91 2.37 -1.06
C PHE A 159 -16.14 2.14 -1.96
N LEU A 160 -15.95 2.16 -3.28
CA LEU A 160 -17.03 1.90 -4.25
C LEU A 160 -17.57 0.46 -4.14
N ALA A 161 -16.68 -0.53 -3.95
CA ALA A 161 -17.06 -1.92 -3.76
C ALA A 161 -17.90 -2.10 -2.48
N GLN A 162 -17.53 -1.44 -1.39
CA GLN A 162 -18.29 -1.43 -0.14
C GLN A 162 -19.65 -0.75 -0.30
N VAL A 163 -19.73 0.39 -0.99
CA VAL A 163 -21.01 1.05 -1.31
C VAL A 163 -21.92 0.12 -2.10
N LYS A 164 -21.38 -0.60 -3.08
CA LYS A 164 -22.12 -1.60 -3.86
C LYS A 164 -22.61 -2.76 -3.01
N PHE A 165 -21.77 -3.27 -2.11
CA PHE A 165 -22.13 -4.34 -1.20
C PHE A 165 -23.24 -3.91 -0.22
N ASP A 166 -23.13 -2.72 0.37
CA ASP A 166 -24.17 -2.12 1.22
C ASP A 166 -25.49 -1.97 0.45
N ALA A 167 -25.44 -1.52 -0.82
CA ALA A 167 -26.62 -1.39 -1.66
C ALA A 167 -27.30 -2.74 -1.91
N MET A 168 -26.52 -3.79 -2.20
CA MET A 168 -27.02 -5.15 -2.38
C MET A 168 -27.67 -5.68 -1.09
N LEU A 169 -27.01 -5.48 0.07
CA LEU A 169 -27.53 -5.89 1.37
C LEU A 169 -28.85 -5.20 1.72
N LEU A 170 -28.96 -3.89 1.47
CA LEU A 170 -30.19 -3.13 1.72
C LEU A 170 -31.34 -3.61 0.83
N LYS A 171 -31.08 -3.87 -0.46
CA LYS A 171 -32.07 -4.45 -1.37
C LYS A 171 -32.51 -5.84 -0.94
N ALA A 172 -31.59 -6.66 -0.45
CA ALA A 172 -31.91 -7.97 0.10
C ALA A 172 -32.75 -7.88 1.39
N HIS A 173 -32.46 -6.90 2.26
CA HIS A 173 -33.22 -6.66 3.48
C HIS A 173 -34.67 -6.27 3.21
N ASP A 174 -34.92 -5.30 2.31
CA ASP A 174 -36.29 -4.84 1.99
C ASP A 174 -37.15 -5.97 1.41
N LYS A 175 -36.53 -6.98 0.76
CA LYS A 175 -37.23 -8.12 0.17
C LYS A 175 -37.51 -9.27 1.14
N ASN A 176 -36.70 -9.48 2.18
CA ASN A 176 -36.71 -10.76 2.92
C ASN A 176 -36.83 -10.65 4.45
N ASP A 177 -36.95 -9.44 5.02
CA ASP A 177 -37.10 -9.13 6.47
C ASP A 177 -36.33 -10.10 7.41
N THR A 178 -35.09 -10.42 7.07
CA THR A 178 -34.26 -11.29 7.88
C THR A 178 -33.65 -10.49 9.03
N ARG A 179 -33.94 -10.89 10.28
CA ARG A 179 -33.42 -10.25 11.51
C ARG A 179 -31.90 -10.03 11.51
N ILE A 180 -31.14 -10.86 10.80
CA ILE A 180 -29.66 -10.79 10.70
C ILE A 180 -29.18 -9.53 10.00
N ILE A 181 -29.95 -8.96 9.06
CA ILE A 181 -29.52 -7.78 8.31
C ILE A 181 -29.84 -6.48 9.09
N ARG A 182 -30.75 -6.49 10.07
CA ARG A 182 -31.03 -5.31 10.92
C ARG A 182 -29.83 -4.85 11.74
N THR A 183 -28.87 -5.74 12.01
CA THR A 183 -27.62 -5.42 12.71
C THR A 183 -26.52 -4.87 11.79
N LEU A 184 -26.67 -4.98 10.47
CA LEU A 184 -25.72 -4.44 9.50
C LEU A 184 -26.14 -3.02 9.13
N SER A 185 -25.58 -2.03 9.81
CA SER A 185 -25.75 -0.62 9.43
C SER A 185 -25.08 -0.38 8.08
N PRO A 186 -25.74 0.31 7.11
CA PRO A 186 -25.15 0.70 5.83
C PRO A 186 -24.17 1.88 6.02
N MET A 187 -23.14 1.67 6.84
CA MET A 187 -22.22 2.71 7.28
C MET A 187 -21.48 3.34 6.10
N THR A 188 -21.27 2.59 5.01
CA THR A 188 -20.52 3.09 3.85
C THR A 188 -21.36 4.01 2.98
N ILE A 189 -22.64 3.71 2.75
CA ILE A 189 -23.55 4.61 2.02
C ILE A 189 -23.79 5.91 2.80
N ASP A 190 -23.94 5.81 4.11
CA ASP A 190 -24.06 6.99 4.97
C ASP A 190 -22.78 7.84 4.97
N SER A 191 -21.62 7.19 4.95
CA SER A 191 -20.32 7.84 4.82
C SER A 191 -20.17 8.50 3.45
N LEU A 192 -20.63 7.86 2.37
CA LEU A 192 -20.69 8.46 1.03
C LEU A 192 -21.47 9.77 1.04
N PHE A 193 -22.68 9.77 1.59
CA PHE A 193 -23.49 10.98 1.64
C PHE A 193 -22.84 12.06 2.51
N TYR A 194 -22.23 11.68 3.63
CA TYR A 194 -21.49 12.64 4.44
C TYR A 194 -20.31 13.25 3.67
N MET A 195 -19.47 12.44 3.03
CA MET A 195 -18.31 12.89 2.25
C MET A 195 -18.72 13.75 1.04
N ALA A 196 -19.77 13.36 0.32
CA ALA A 196 -20.28 14.09 -0.83
C ALA A 196 -20.76 15.51 -0.48
N ASN A 197 -21.16 15.77 0.77
CA ASN A 197 -21.52 17.12 1.20
C ASN A 197 -20.34 18.09 1.12
N ASP A 198 -19.16 17.65 1.55
CA ASP A 198 -17.95 18.48 1.66
C ASP A 198 -17.08 18.41 0.38
N GLU A 199 -17.38 17.47 -0.53
CA GLU A 199 -16.62 17.28 -1.76
C GLU A 199 -16.89 18.36 -2.82
N LYS A 200 -15.81 18.83 -3.45
CA LYS A 200 -15.84 19.80 -4.55
C LYS A 200 -15.96 19.10 -5.90
N ASP A 201 -15.24 18.00 -6.10
CA ASP A 201 -15.33 17.20 -7.32
C ASP A 201 -16.24 15.99 -7.12
N LEU A 202 -17.54 16.18 -7.36
CA LEU A 202 -18.53 15.13 -7.25
C LEU A 202 -18.39 14.05 -8.33
N ASN A 203 -17.70 14.33 -9.44
CA ASN A 203 -17.62 13.38 -10.56
C ASN A 203 -16.87 12.10 -10.20
N LYS A 204 -16.00 12.12 -9.18
CA LYS A 204 -15.34 10.93 -8.66
C LYS A 204 -16.33 9.86 -8.15
N TYR A 205 -17.53 10.28 -7.71
CA TYR A 205 -18.58 9.36 -7.27
C TYR A 205 -19.50 8.88 -8.40
N SER A 206 -19.26 9.26 -9.66
CA SER A 206 -20.13 8.91 -10.80
C SER A 206 -20.26 7.39 -11.03
N SER A 207 -19.25 6.61 -10.65
CA SER A 207 -19.30 5.15 -10.73
C SER A 207 -20.38 4.54 -9.81
N VAL A 208 -20.69 5.20 -8.69
CA VAL A 208 -21.73 4.76 -7.73
C VAL A 208 -23.14 4.84 -8.33
N CYS A 209 -23.36 5.71 -9.30
CA CYS A 209 -24.69 5.94 -9.89
C CYS A 209 -25.28 4.74 -10.64
N ARG A 210 -24.47 3.71 -10.90
CA ARG A 210 -24.95 2.41 -11.39
C ARG A 210 -25.70 1.62 -10.32
N GLU A 211 -25.34 1.81 -9.06
CA GLU A 211 -25.87 1.05 -7.92
C GLU A 211 -26.95 1.84 -7.15
N ILE A 212 -26.87 3.19 -7.15
CA ILE A 212 -27.89 4.06 -6.54
C ILE A 212 -28.99 4.38 -7.55
N ASP A 213 -30.07 3.62 -7.49
CA ASP A 213 -31.33 3.85 -8.19
C ASP A 213 -32.44 4.37 -7.26
N ASP A 214 -33.59 4.73 -7.85
CA ASP A 214 -34.73 5.27 -7.10
C ASP A 214 -35.31 4.25 -6.11
N GLU A 215 -35.19 2.95 -6.42
CA GLU A 215 -35.52 1.85 -5.51
C GLU A 215 -34.64 1.89 -4.25
N LEU A 216 -33.32 1.92 -4.41
CA LEU A 216 -32.40 1.98 -3.28
C LEU A 216 -32.59 3.24 -2.43
N LEU A 217 -32.83 4.39 -3.06
CA LEU A 217 -33.10 5.65 -2.35
C LEU A 217 -34.36 5.55 -1.49
N THR A 218 -35.40 4.88 -1.99
CA THR A 218 -36.63 4.63 -1.22
C THR A 218 -36.39 3.68 -0.05
N ILE A 219 -35.57 2.64 -0.25
CA ILE A 219 -35.17 1.71 0.82
C ILE A 219 -34.38 2.44 1.92
N LEU A 220 -33.44 3.30 1.52
CA LEU A 220 -32.65 4.11 2.45
C LEU A 220 -33.51 5.06 3.28
N ASP A 221 -34.55 5.67 2.69
CA ASP A 221 -35.51 6.51 3.42
C ASP A 221 -36.24 5.72 4.49
N LYS A 222 -36.79 4.56 4.12
CA LYS A 222 -37.45 3.65 5.08
C LYS A 222 -36.49 3.26 6.21
N PHE A 223 -35.26 2.90 5.86
CA PHE A 223 -34.25 2.46 6.81
C PHE A 223 -33.81 3.58 7.77
N SER A 224 -33.63 4.81 7.28
CA SER A 224 -33.28 5.97 8.11
C SER A 224 -34.38 6.30 9.12
N ILE A 225 -35.65 6.31 8.67
CA ILE A 225 -36.80 6.55 9.54
C ILE A 225 -36.91 5.45 10.61
N ALA A 226 -36.71 4.19 10.20
CA ALA A 226 -36.78 3.05 11.10
C ALA A 226 -35.68 3.03 12.16
N ASN A 227 -34.51 3.65 11.94
CA ASN A 227 -33.41 3.62 12.90
C ASN A 227 -33.17 4.94 13.64
N ASP A 228 -33.93 5.99 13.33
CA ASP A 228 -33.76 7.32 13.91
C ASP A 228 -33.97 7.37 15.43
N HIS A 229 -34.69 6.39 16.00
CA HIS A 229 -34.94 6.26 17.42
C HIS A 229 -33.77 5.65 18.21
N LEU A 230 -32.85 4.93 17.56
CA LEU A 230 -31.69 4.31 18.21
C LEU A 230 -30.62 5.33 18.64
N TYR A 231 -30.67 6.56 18.12
CA TYR A 231 -29.66 7.60 18.36
C TYR A 231 -30.09 8.70 19.34
N LEU A 232 -31.29 8.63 19.94
CA LEU A 232 -31.89 9.72 20.72
C LEU A 232 -31.67 9.63 22.25
N GLY A 233 -30.62 8.94 22.71
CA GLY A 233 -30.42 8.60 24.12
C GLY A 233 -29.95 9.71 25.08
N ASP A 234 -29.48 10.88 24.62
CA ASP A 234 -29.00 11.92 25.54
C ASP A 234 -29.07 13.36 24.97
N GLY A 235 -29.51 14.32 25.78
CA GLY A 235 -29.97 15.64 25.33
C GLY A 235 -28.89 16.50 24.63
N ASN A 236 -27.63 16.39 25.03
CA ASN A 236 -26.51 17.11 24.40
C ASN A 236 -26.06 16.51 23.06
N ILE A 237 -26.32 15.21 22.84
CA ILE A 237 -25.99 14.52 21.57
C ILE A 237 -26.92 15.01 20.44
N THR A 238 -28.08 15.57 20.77
CA THR A 238 -29.11 15.93 19.78
C THR A 238 -28.75 17.10 18.85
N ARG A 239 -27.83 18.00 19.24
CA ARG A 239 -27.43 19.14 18.39
C ARG A 239 -26.47 18.72 17.28
N ASP A 240 -25.47 17.90 17.61
CA ASP A 240 -24.49 17.39 16.64
C ASP A 240 -25.14 16.40 15.67
N LEU A 241 -26.09 15.58 16.14
CA LEU A 241 -26.86 14.68 15.27
C LEU A 241 -27.67 15.43 14.21
N ARG A 242 -28.27 16.58 14.55
CA ARG A 242 -28.98 17.41 13.55
C ARG A 242 -28.05 17.95 12.48
N ALA A 243 -26.85 18.40 12.86
CA ALA A 243 -25.85 18.88 11.92
C ALA A 243 -25.36 17.75 10.99
N ILE A 244 -25.10 16.56 11.55
CA ILE A 244 -24.70 15.37 10.78
C ILE A 244 -25.81 14.94 9.81
N ARG A 245 -27.07 14.88 10.27
CA ARG A 245 -28.23 14.57 9.40
C ARG A 245 -28.36 15.55 8.25
N LYS A 246 -28.26 16.86 8.53
CA LYS A 246 -28.32 17.90 7.50
C LYS A 246 -27.20 17.73 6.45
N ARG A 247 -25.98 17.44 6.90
CA ARG A 247 -24.84 17.16 5.99
C ARG A 247 -25.10 15.93 5.14
N LYS A 248 -25.50 14.81 5.73
CA LYS A 248 -25.86 13.58 4.99
C LYS A 248 -26.96 13.86 3.97
N GLN A 249 -28.03 14.56 4.35
CA GLN A 249 -29.13 14.88 3.44
C GLN A 249 -28.67 15.74 2.25
N ASN A 250 -27.86 16.76 2.50
CA ASN A 250 -27.30 17.60 1.45
C ASN A 250 -26.39 16.81 0.49
N GLY A 251 -25.50 15.98 1.02
CA GLY A 251 -24.64 15.15 0.18
C GLY A 251 -25.41 14.07 -0.57
N ARG A 252 -26.48 13.52 0.01
CA ARG A 252 -27.43 12.65 -0.72
C ARG A 252 -28.05 13.38 -1.91
N LEU A 253 -28.56 14.60 -1.72
CA LEU A 253 -29.13 15.40 -2.81
C LEU A 253 -28.11 15.63 -3.94
N LYS A 254 -26.85 15.94 -3.59
CA LYS A 254 -25.75 16.08 -4.54
C LYS A 254 -25.50 14.79 -5.35
N ILE A 255 -25.47 13.63 -4.68
CA ILE A 255 -25.29 12.33 -5.36
C ILE A 255 -26.48 12.02 -6.27
N VAL A 256 -27.71 12.27 -5.83
CA VAL A 256 -28.91 12.07 -6.67
C VAL A 256 -28.87 12.96 -7.91
N GLU A 257 -28.49 14.23 -7.76
CA GLU A 257 -28.35 15.15 -8.89
C GLU A 257 -27.25 14.68 -9.87
N LEU A 258 -26.10 14.24 -9.35
CA LEU A 258 -25.02 13.65 -10.15
C LEU A 258 -25.53 12.47 -10.98
N CYS A 259 -26.24 11.53 -10.35
CA CYS A 259 -26.74 10.33 -11.03
C CYS A 259 -27.81 10.65 -12.07
N LYS A 260 -28.67 11.65 -11.83
CA LYS A 260 -29.63 12.15 -12.83
C LYS A 260 -28.93 12.75 -14.04
N LYS A 261 -27.90 13.59 -13.83
CA LYS A 261 -27.10 14.18 -14.92
C LYS A 261 -26.43 13.09 -15.77
N GLN A 262 -25.84 12.09 -15.13
CA GLN A 262 -25.16 11.00 -15.84
C GLN A 262 -26.12 10.14 -16.67
N LYS A 263 -27.31 9.81 -16.14
CA LYS A 263 -28.36 9.11 -16.89
C LYS A 263 -28.83 9.90 -18.12
N ALA A 264 -29.01 11.22 -17.98
CA ALA A 264 -29.41 12.09 -19.09
C ALA A 264 -28.36 12.20 -20.20
N THR A 265 -27.07 12.07 -19.86
CA THR A 265 -25.98 12.03 -20.85
C THR A 265 -25.95 10.70 -21.62
N LEU A 266 -26.28 9.57 -20.96
CA LEU A 266 -26.30 8.25 -21.59
C LEU A 266 -27.52 8.02 -22.50
N SER A 267 -28.57 8.82 -22.36
CA SER A 267 -29.80 8.73 -23.18
C SER A 267 -29.76 9.53 -24.48
N LYS A 268 -28.63 10.20 -24.78
CA LYS A 268 -28.42 10.96 -26.02
C LYS A 268 -27.49 10.18 -26.94
#